data_AF-A0A1V2NT12-F1
#
_entry.id   AF-A0A1V2NT12-F1
#
_cell.length_a   1.000
_cell.length_b   1.000
_cell.length_c   1.000
_cell.angle_alpha   90.00
_cell.angle_beta   90.00
_cell.angle_gamma   90.00
#
_symmetry.space_group_name_H-M   'P 1'
#
loop_
_entity.id
_entity.type
_entity.pdbx_description
1 polymer ?
#
loop_
_entity_poly.entity_id
_entity_poly.type
_entity_poly.pdbx_seq_one_letter_code
_entity_poly.pdbx_strand_id
1 'polypeptide(L)'
;MNDNELRDLLRAGPDKPSPLDPSRVIAGAHRRRRTRVVLAAGFTSLAVGAVVAGGISIFSAGGGAEPFGPPVAGQPSVAPSANSARPRNGFVFQNSRPAIGQLPADASVRIAPHYSLKTRGTQWAVISQVPGEAPYEPFGWRATVGNTNLGDGTSPGVQSLGIGGKSQLVSSVFNCPEAATVVYTSGTRAWYAKVYRLGGIQGWVASSAIVTGSATGSVTPGPKDEAVSVFAYDAQGELLTSFGGGKNPLAN
;
A
#
# COMPACT_ATOMS: atom_id res chain seq x y z
N MET A 1 -29.97 43.25 28.67
CA MET A 1 -29.88 42.48 27.41
C MET A 1 -31.29 42.38 26.88
N ASN A 2 -31.59 43.11 25.82
CA ASN A 2 -32.96 43.45 25.41
C ASN A 2 -33.38 42.56 24.23
N ASP A 3 -34.66 42.16 24.15
CA ASP A 3 -35.14 41.19 23.14
C ASP A 3 -34.93 41.63 21.68
N ASN A 4 -34.69 42.93 21.46
CA ASN A 4 -34.34 43.49 20.17
C ASN A 4 -32.91 43.11 19.71
N GLU A 5 -31.95 42.94 20.63
CA GLU A 5 -30.58 42.51 20.29
C GLU A 5 -30.54 41.05 19.81
N LEU A 6 -31.39 40.19 20.37
CA LEU A 6 -31.53 38.79 19.94
C LEU A 6 -32.15 38.68 18.54
N ARG A 7 -33.10 39.57 18.20
CA ARG A 7 -33.70 39.61 16.86
C ARG A 7 -32.75 40.12 15.80
N ASP A 8 -31.88 41.08 16.12
CA ASP A 8 -30.87 41.58 15.17
C ASP A 8 -29.77 40.54 14.90
N LEU A 9 -29.37 39.75 15.91
CA LEU A 9 -28.41 38.65 15.72
C LEU A 9 -28.99 37.50 14.88
N LEU A 10 -30.29 37.24 14.95
CA LEU A 10 -30.96 36.22 14.14
C LEU A 10 -31.31 36.70 12.72
N ARG A 11 -31.33 38.02 12.47
CA ARG A 11 -31.56 38.61 11.14
C ARG A 11 -30.28 38.83 10.33
N ALA A 12 -29.11 38.67 10.93
CA ALA A 12 -27.84 38.59 10.21
C ALA A 12 -27.84 37.32 9.34
N GLY A 13 -28.42 37.43 8.14
CA GLY A 13 -28.42 36.36 7.15
C GLY A 13 -27.00 35.95 6.80
N PRO A 14 -26.78 34.69 6.39
CA PRO A 14 -25.45 34.23 6.01
C PRO A 14 -24.94 35.08 4.87
N ASP A 15 -23.85 35.83 5.13
CA ASP A 15 -23.11 36.52 4.08
C ASP A 15 -22.85 35.53 2.95
N LYS A 16 -23.21 35.90 1.72
CA LYS A 16 -22.94 35.12 0.51
C LYS A 16 -21.47 34.68 0.59
N PRO A 17 -21.17 33.37 0.58
CA PRO A 17 -19.79 32.92 0.61
C PRO A 17 -19.11 33.50 -0.62
N SER A 18 -18.16 34.41 -0.39
CA SER A 18 -17.31 34.93 -1.45
C SER A 18 -16.61 33.75 -2.10
N PRO A 19 -16.57 33.65 -3.45
CA PRO A 19 -15.93 32.54 -4.13
C PRO A 19 -14.50 32.37 -3.61
N LEU A 20 -14.19 31.17 -3.09
CA LEU A 20 -12.85 30.86 -2.62
C LEU A 20 -11.89 30.98 -3.81
N ASP A 21 -11.02 31.98 -3.76
CA ASP A 21 -9.97 32.16 -4.75
C ASP A 21 -8.96 30.99 -4.63
N PRO A 22 -8.92 30.06 -5.61
CA PRO A 22 -8.08 28.87 -5.53
C PRO A 22 -6.58 29.22 -5.47
N SER A 23 -6.19 30.38 -6.00
CA SER A 23 -4.80 30.82 -5.98
C SER A 23 -4.33 31.17 -4.56
N ARG A 24 -5.22 31.70 -3.71
CA ARG A 24 -4.94 31.96 -2.28
C ARG A 24 -4.92 30.70 -1.44
N VAL A 25 -5.74 29.70 -1.78
CA VAL A 25 -5.76 28.40 -1.07
C VAL A 25 -4.47 27.62 -1.33
N ILE A 26 -3.95 27.63 -2.57
CA ILE A 26 -2.69 26.97 -2.93
C ILE A 26 -1.48 27.70 -2.32
N ALA A 27 -1.47 29.03 -2.31
CA ALA A 27 -0.41 29.82 -1.69
C ALA A 27 -0.35 29.64 -0.15
N GLY A 28 -1.50 29.53 0.52
CA GLY A 28 -1.59 29.31 1.96
C GLY A 28 -1.04 27.95 2.40
N ALA A 29 -1.24 26.90 1.60
CA ALA A 29 -0.72 25.56 1.86
C ALA A 29 0.82 25.50 1.77
N HIS A 30 1.42 26.23 0.84
CA HIS A 30 2.87 26.29 0.68
C HIS A 30 3.57 27.03 1.84
N ARG A 31 2.94 28.07 2.41
CA ARG A 31 3.53 28.86 3.49
C ARG A 31 3.62 28.09 4.81
N ARG A 32 2.64 27.23 5.14
CA ARG A 32 2.65 26.39 6.36
C ARG A 32 3.72 25.30 6.36
N ARG A 33 4.14 24.81 5.19
CA ARG A 33 5.23 23.80 5.10
C ARG A 33 6.59 24.37 5.46
N ARG A 34 6.87 25.64 5.14
CA ARG A 34 8.18 26.25 5.44
C ARG A 34 8.36 26.54 6.94
N THR A 35 7.30 26.91 7.67
CA THR A 35 7.41 27.24 9.09
C THR A 35 7.70 26.02 9.99
N ARG A 36 7.32 24.81 9.58
CA ARG A 36 7.58 23.59 10.36
C ARG A 36 8.98 23.01 10.18
N VAL A 37 9.69 23.34 9.10
CA VAL A 37 11.05 22.84 8.85
C VAL A 37 12.10 23.67 9.61
N VAL A 38 11.82 24.93 9.94
CA VAL A 38 12.79 25.83 10.58
C VAL A 38 12.84 25.69 12.11
N LEU A 39 11.87 25.03 12.75
CA LEU A 39 11.85 24.84 14.21
C LEU A 39 12.41 23.49 14.71
N ALA A 40 12.90 22.62 13.81
CA ALA A 40 13.46 21.30 14.17
C ALA A 40 15.00 21.25 14.03
N ALA A 41 15.67 22.39 14.22
CA ALA A 41 17.12 22.46 14.34
C ALA A 41 17.46 23.08 15.70
N GLY A 42 17.52 22.25 16.74
CA GLY A 42 17.89 22.70 18.08
C GLY A 42 18.09 21.52 19.02
N PHE A 43 19.30 21.46 19.59
CA PHE A 43 19.81 20.59 20.66
C PHE A 43 20.49 19.27 20.26
N THR A 44 21.81 19.39 20.03
CA THR A 44 22.83 18.42 20.41
C THR A 44 22.92 18.28 21.93
N SER A 45 23.09 17.06 22.47
CA SER A 45 24.07 16.76 23.54
C SER A 45 24.19 15.26 23.87
N LEU A 46 25.41 14.91 24.26
CA LEU A 46 26.03 13.61 24.52
C LEU A 46 25.45 12.81 25.70
N ALA A 47 25.56 11.48 25.63
CA ALA A 47 25.94 10.66 26.78
C ALA A 47 26.70 9.41 26.30
N VAL A 48 27.98 9.36 26.65
CA VAL A 48 28.86 8.19 26.61
C VAL A 48 28.61 7.37 27.89
N GLY A 49 28.49 6.06 27.76
CA GLY A 49 28.45 5.12 28.88
C GLY A 49 28.76 3.71 28.39
N ALA A 50 29.98 3.27 28.65
CA ALA A 50 30.56 1.98 28.29
C ALA A 50 30.17 0.87 29.30
N VAL A 51 30.72 -0.34 29.03
CA VAL A 51 30.85 -1.53 29.91
C VAL A 51 29.73 -2.57 29.72
N VAL A 52 29.93 -3.88 29.52
CA VAL A 52 31.02 -4.80 29.09
C VAL A 52 30.42 -6.23 29.13
N ALA A 53 31.10 -7.18 28.47
CA ALA A 53 31.17 -8.63 28.76
C ALA A 53 30.14 -9.60 28.15
N GLY A 54 30.71 -10.58 27.42
CA GLY A 54 30.24 -11.96 27.32
C GLY A 54 29.39 -12.26 26.09
N GLY A 55 29.79 -13.09 25.12
CA GLY A 55 30.97 -13.93 25.03
C GLY A 55 31.15 -14.39 23.59
N ILE A 56 32.41 -14.46 23.19
CA ILE A 56 32.89 -15.06 21.96
C ILE A 56 33.17 -16.52 22.28
N SER A 57 32.52 -17.46 21.59
CA SER A 57 32.93 -18.86 21.59
C SER A 57 33.51 -19.18 20.22
N ILE A 58 34.83 -19.05 20.10
CA ILE A 58 35.64 -19.59 19.00
C ILE A 58 36.11 -20.98 19.44
N PHE A 59 35.77 -21.96 18.60
CA PHE A 59 36.47 -23.22 18.28
C PHE A 59 37.46 -23.80 19.31
N SER A 60 37.14 -25.01 19.78
CA SER A 60 38.15 -26.03 20.07
C SER A 60 37.97 -27.19 19.11
N ALA A 61 38.98 -27.38 18.27
CA ALA A 61 39.18 -28.59 17.48
C ALA A 61 39.64 -29.72 18.41
N GLY A 62 38.94 -30.85 18.37
CA GLY A 62 39.36 -32.11 18.96
C GLY A 62 39.08 -33.21 17.95
N GLY A 63 40.14 -33.80 17.40
CA GLY A 63 40.10 -34.80 16.36
C GLY A 63 39.35 -36.07 16.77
N GLY A 64 38.60 -36.60 15.81
CA GLY A 64 37.94 -37.90 15.87
C GLY A 64 37.50 -38.25 14.45
N ALA A 65 37.85 -39.47 14.04
CA ALA A 65 37.87 -39.96 12.67
C ALA A 65 36.53 -39.90 11.90
N GLU A 66 36.66 -39.89 10.57
CA GLU A 66 35.60 -40.01 9.55
C GLU A 66 34.63 -41.19 9.77
N PRO A 67 33.43 -41.16 9.17
CA PRO A 67 33.29 -41.61 7.77
C PRO A 67 32.53 -40.62 6.87
N PHE A 68 33.01 -40.53 5.63
CA PHE A 68 32.41 -39.87 4.48
C PHE A 68 30.88 -40.10 4.35
N GLY A 69 30.10 -39.04 4.55
CA GLY A 69 28.72 -38.95 4.05
C GLY A 69 28.71 -38.33 2.65
N PRO A 70 27.89 -38.83 1.71
CA PRO A 70 27.86 -38.30 0.35
C PRO A 70 27.34 -36.85 0.33
N PRO A 71 27.74 -36.03 -0.67
CA PRO A 71 27.37 -34.62 -0.73
C PRO A 71 25.86 -34.47 -0.86
N VAL A 72 25.25 -33.71 0.06
CA VAL A 72 23.86 -33.25 -0.06
C VAL A 72 23.80 -32.30 -1.26
N ALA A 73 23.10 -32.73 -2.30
CA ALA A 73 22.89 -31.97 -3.52
C ALA A 73 22.27 -30.59 -3.19
N GLY A 74 22.90 -29.52 -3.69
CA GLY A 74 22.35 -28.17 -3.63
C GLY A 74 21.00 -28.13 -4.35
N GLN A 75 19.96 -27.73 -3.64
CA GLN A 75 18.63 -27.56 -4.20
C GLN A 75 18.69 -26.47 -5.28
N PRO A 76 18.34 -26.75 -6.55
CA PRO A 76 18.36 -25.75 -7.60
C PRO A 76 17.36 -24.64 -7.25
N SER A 77 17.84 -23.40 -7.30
CA SER A 77 17.00 -22.21 -7.22
C SER A 77 16.08 -22.19 -8.44
N VAL A 78 14.81 -22.54 -8.25
CA VAL A 78 13.80 -22.45 -9.30
C VAL A 78 13.49 -20.97 -9.49
N ALA A 79 14.15 -20.35 -10.47
CA ALA A 79 13.73 -19.06 -10.99
C ALA A 79 12.26 -19.18 -11.47
N PRO A 80 11.36 -18.24 -11.13
CA PRO A 80 9.99 -18.32 -11.61
C PRO A 80 10.01 -18.18 -13.13
N SER A 81 9.72 -19.28 -13.82
CA SER A 81 9.48 -19.29 -15.26
C SER A 81 8.30 -18.37 -15.52
N ALA A 82 8.56 -17.25 -16.19
CA ALA A 82 7.54 -16.40 -16.77
C ALA A 82 6.89 -17.18 -17.92
N ASN A 83 6.00 -18.12 -17.57
CA ASN A 83 5.11 -18.74 -18.55
C ASN A 83 4.27 -17.62 -19.14
N SER A 84 4.65 -17.19 -20.33
CA SER A 84 3.87 -16.25 -21.14
C SER A 84 2.55 -16.93 -21.47
N ALA A 85 1.56 -16.70 -20.60
CA ALA A 85 0.21 -17.19 -20.80
C ALA A 85 -0.33 -16.57 -22.09
N ARG A 86 -0.91 -17.40 -22.96
CA ARG A 86 -1.67 -16.96 -24.14
C ARG A 86 -2.62 -15.83 -23.74
N PRO A 87 -2.77 -14.77 -24.56
CA PRO A 87 -3.65 -13.67 -24.22
C PRO A 87 -5.05 -14.18 -23.89
N ARG A 88 -5.58 -13.85 -22.70
CA ARG A 88 -6.98 -14.07 -22.33
C ARG A 88 -7.71 -12.75 -22.45
N ASN A 89 -8.77 -12.71 -23.26
CA ASN A 89 -9.57 -11.49 -23.49
C ASN A 89 -8.82 -10.27 -24.02
N GLY A 90 -7.65 -10.47 -24.63
CA GLY A 90 -6.76 -9.38 -25.06
C GLY A 90 -5.73 -8.95 -24.01
N PHE A 91 -5.66 -9.64 -22.86
CA PHE A 91 -4.68 -9.37 -21.81
C PHE A 91 -3.56 -10.39 -21.76
N VAL A 92 -2.32 -9.90 -21.62
CA VAL A 92 -1.14 -10.69 -21.31
C VAL A 92 -0.88 -10.63 -19.81
N PHE A 93 -1.05 -11.76 -19.13
CA PHE A 93 -0.76 -11.87 -17.70
C PHE A 93 0.74 -11.88 -17.44
N GLN A 94 1.18 -11.01 -16.52
CA GLN A 94 2.59 -10.77 -16.23
C GLN A 94 3.14 -11.65 -15.09
N ASN A 95 2.26 -12.35 -14.37
CA ASN A 95 2.61 -13.23 -13.27
C ASN A 95 1.58 -14.36 -13.12
N SER A 96 1.89 -15.34 -12.27
CA SER A 96 0.94 -16.38 -11.84
C SER A 96 0.14 -15.91 -10.63
N ARG A 97 -1.07 -16.47 -10.44
CA ARG A 97 -1.94 -16.19 -9.30
C ARG A 97 -1.24 -16.52 -7.97
N PRO A 98 -0.98 -15.54 -7.08
CA PRO A 98 -0.43 -15.81 -5.76
C PRO A 98 -1.46 -16.50 -4.86
N ALA A 99 -1.00 -17.30 -3.89
CA ALA A 99 -1.86 -17.79 -2.83
C ALA A 99 -2.42 -16.64 -1.98
N ILE A 100 -3.63 -16.80 -1.44
CA ILE A 100 -4.20 -15.84 -0.49
C ILE A 100 -3.41 -15.91 0.82
N GLY A 101 -3.06 -14.75 1.38
CA GLY A 101 -2.43 -14.64 2.69
C GLY A 101 -3.40 -14.15 3.76
N GLN A 102 -2.92 -14.16 5.00
CA GLN A 102 -3.57 -13.51 6.13
C GLN A 102 -2.59 -12.50 6.72
N LEU A 103 -3.06 -11.30 7.02
CA LEU A 103 -2.33 -10.31 7.79
C LEU A 103 -2.97 -10.25 9.18
N PRO A 104 -2.35 -10.77 10.23
CA PRO A 104 -2.93 -10.72 11.59
C PRO A 104 -3.25 -9.30 12.05
N ALA A 105 -4.05 -9.18 13.11
CA ALA A 105 -4.29 -7.89 13.76
C ALA A 105 -2.96 -7.33 14.29
N ASP A 106 -2.80 -6.01 14.20
CA ASP A 106 -1.62 -5.27 14.68
C ASP A 106 -0.27 -5.74 14.09
N ALA A 107 -0.30 -6.39 12.93
CA ALA A 107 0.86 -6.98 12.28
C ALA A 107 1.29 -6.20 11.02
N SER A 108 2.43 -6.60 10.45
CA SER A 108 2.92 -6.06 9.19
C SER A 108 3.38 -7.17 8.24
N VAL A 109 3.16 -6.97 6.94
CA VAL A 109 3.64 -7.85 5.88
C VAL A 109 4.27 -7.02 4.76
N ARG A 110 5.42 -7.47 4.24
CA ARG A 110 6.09 -6.83 3.11
C ARG A 110 5.28 -7.06 1.82
N ILE A 111 5.01 -6.00 1.07
CA ILE A 111 4.24 -6.03 -0.18
C ILE A 111 5.05 -5.59 -1.41
N ALA A 112 6.15 -4.87 -1.21
CA ALA A 112 7.12 -4.54 -2.25
C ALA A 112 8.51 -4.27 -1.61
N PRO A 113 9.58 -4.06 -2.40
CA PRO A 113 10.83 -3.54 -1.85
C PRO A 113 10.60 -2.24 -1.09
N HIS A 114 10.98 -2.20 0.20
CA HIS A 114 10.81 -1.04 1.08
C HIS A 114 9.37 -0.66 1.40
N TYR A 115 8.37 -1.46 1.05
CA TYR A 115 6.98 -1.18 1.41
C TYR A 115 6.36 -2.37 2.14
N SER A 116 5.70 -2.08 3.25
CA SER A 116 4.88 -3.04 3.99
C SER A 116 3.46 -2.54 4.15
N LEU A 117 2.51 -3.48 4.17
CA LEU A 117 1.17 -3.24 4.68
C LEU A 117 1.21 -3.48 6.19
N LYS A 118 0.56 -2.60 6.96
CA LYS A 118 0.46 -2.73 8.41
C LYS A 118 -0.98 -2.52 8.86
N THR A 119 -1.43 -3.30 9.83
CA THR A 119 -2.70 -3.12 10.54
C THR A 119 -2.44 -2.55 11.94
N ARG A 120 -3.40 -1.78 12.46
CA ARG A 120 -3.45 -1.30 13.85
C ARG A 120 -4.90 -1.14 14.27
N GLY A 121 -5.41 -2.02 15.13
CA GLY A 121 -6.84 -2.10 15.42
C GLY A 121 -7.67 -2.23 14.13
N THR A 122 -8.59 -1.29 13.90
CA THR A 122 -9.43 -1.22 12.69
C THR A 122 -8.81 -0.39 11.56
N GLN A 123 -7.57 0.04 11.73
CA GLN A 123 -6.84 0.86 10.76
C GLN A 123 -5.79 0.06 10.01
N TRP A 124 -5.42 0.58 8.85
CA TRP A 124 -4.31 0.04 8.05
C TRP A 124 -3.50 1.17 7.42
N ALA A 125 -2.27 0.87 7.04
CA ALA A 125 -1.39 1.77 6.31
C ALA A 125 -0.43 1.00 5.42
N VAL A 126 -0.04 1.62 4.30
CA VAL A 126 1.19 1.25 3.60
C VAL A 126 2.31 2.07 4.24
N ILE A 127 3.36 1.40 4.71
CA ILE A 127 4.54 1.99 5.32
C ILE A 127 5.70 1.88 4.33
N SER A 128 6.35 3.00 4.04
CA SER A 128 7.63 3.02 3.34
C SER A 128 8.77 2.99 4.34
N GLN A 129 9.76 2.14 4.10
CA GLN A 129 10.97 1.99 4.90
C GLN A 129 12.19 1.84 3.97
N VAL A 130 12.57 2.96 3.36
CA VAL A 130 13.79 3.06 2.55
C VAL A 130 15.00 3.11 3.50
N PRO A 131 16.05 2.30 3.27
CA PRO A 131 17.24 2.30 4.10
C PRO A 131 17.86 3.71 4.20
N GLY A 132 18.13 4.16 5.42
CA GLY A 132 18.67 5.50 5.68
C GLY A 132 17.61 6.61 5.79
N GLU A 133 16.33 6.31 5.52
CA GLU A 133 15.23 7.26 5.69
C GLU A 133 14.35 6.87 6.88
N ALA A 134 13.72 7.87 7.52
CA ALA A 134 12.71 7.61 8.53
C ALA A 134 11.49 6.94 7.87
N PRO A 135 10.89 5.91 8.51
CA PRO A 135 9.67 5.32 8.00
C PRO A 135 8.58 6.38 7.83
N TYR A 136 7.89 6.37 6.69
CA TYR A 136 6.79 7.29 6.45
C TYR A 136 5.58 6.59 5.85
N GLU A 137 4.43 7.21 6.05
CA GLU A 137 3.12 6.69 5.66
C GLU A 137 2.65 7.45 4.41
N PRO A 138 2.96 6.99 3.19
CA PRO A 138 2.61 7.70 1.95
C PRO A 138 1.14 8.10 1.86
N PHE A 139 0.27 7.27 2.44
CA PHE A 139 -1.16 7.52 2.47
C PHE A 139 -1.69 7.84 3.88
N GLY A 140 -0.85 7.86 4.92
CA GLY A 140 -1.29 7.91 6.33
C GLY A 140 -2.05 6.64 6.78
N TRP A 141 -2.31 6.53 8.08
CA TRP A 141 -3.25 5.55 8.62
C TRP A 141 -4.67 5.82 8.15
N ARG A 142 -5.33 4.77 7.65
CA ARG A 142 -6.70 4.83 7.16
C ARG A 142 -7.59 3.93 8.00
N ALA A 143 -8.70 4.48 8.45
CA ALA A 143 -9.85 3.69 8.86
C ALA A 143 -10.47 3.05 7.61
N THR A 144 -11.02 1.85 7.76
CA THR A 144 -11.69 1.16 6.66
C THR A 144 -13.03 1.77 6.28
N VAL A 145 -13.69 2.50 7.18
CA VAL A 145 -14.99 3.16 6.91
C VAL A 145 -14.79 4.67 6.70
N GLY A 146 -15.40 5.24 5.65
CA GLY A 146 -15.58 6.70 5.51
C GLY A 146 -14.47 7.49 4.81
N ASN A 147 -13.66 6.89 3.93
CA ASN A 147 -12.61 7.59 3.19
C ASN A 147 -12.95 7.68 1.69
N THR A 148 -12.99 8.90 1.14
CA THR A 148 -13.33 9.20 -0.27
C THR A 148 -12.33 8.68 -1.32
N ASN A 149 -11.14 8.22 -0.91
CA ASN A 149 -10.12 7.66 -1.80
C ASN A 149 -10.08 6.12 -1.82
N LEU A 150 -10.93 5.50 -1.02
CA LEU A 150 -11.29 4.09 -1.10
C LEU A 150 -12.70 4.09 -1.71
N GLY A 151 -13.13 3.06 -2.43
CA GLY A 151 -14.53 3.01 -2.85
C GLY A 151 -15.49 3.13 -1.65
N ASP A 152 -16.79 3.06 -1.89
CA ASP A 152 -17.88 3.09 -0.90
C ASP A 152 -17.84 2.01 0.21
N GLY A 153 -16.70 1.37 0.44
CA GLY A 153 -16.48 0.24 1.32
C GLY A 153 -16.67 -1.08 0.59
N THR A 154 -17.57 -1.14 -0.39
CA THR A 154 -17.91 -2.34 -1.17
C THR A 154 -17.20 -2.41 -2.53
N SER A 155 -16.72 -1.28 -3.03
CA SER A 155 -15.96 -1.18 -4.27
C SER A 155 -14.46 -1.01 -4.01
N PRO A 156 -13.56 -1.68 -4.77
CA PRO A 156 -12.13 -1.47 -4.65
C PRO A 156 -11.77 -0.02 -4.99
N GLY A 157 -10.90 0.61 -4.22
CA GLY A 157 -10.20 1.84 -4.64
C GLY A 157 -8.79 1.51 -5.14
N VAL A 158 -8.18 2.39 -5.93
CA VAL A 158 -6.77 2.26 -6.34
C VAL A 158 -5.90 3.27 -5.62
N GLN A 159 -4.88 2.76 -4.93
CA GLN A 159 -3.76 3.52 -4.42
C GLN A 159 -2.49 3.10 -5.14
N SER A 160 -1.61 4.06 -5.38
CA SER A 160 -0.45 3.79 -6.22
C SER A 160 0.79 4.58 -5.80
N LEU A 161 1.95 3.92 -5.82
CA LEU A 161 3.25 4.46 -5.41
C LEU A 161 4.31 4.06 -6.41
N GLY A 162 5.09 5.02 -6.90
CA GLY A 162 6.29 4.71 -7.68
C GLY A 162 7.32 4.02 -6.79
N ILE A 163 7.83 2.86 -7.22
CA ILE A 163 8.82 2.08 -6.43
C ILE A 163 10.18 1.98 -7.14
N GLY A 164 10.45 2.91 -8.04
CA GLY A 164 11.66 2.97 -8.87
C GLY A 164 11.47 2.37 -10.26
N GLY A 165 12.24 2.87 -11.21
CA GLY A 165 12.14 2.46 -12.63
C GLY A 165 10.76 2.73 -13.24
N LYS A 166 10.34 1.88 -14.18
CA LYS A 166 9.00 1.89 -14.77
C LYS A 166 8.01 1.03 -13.97
N SER A 167 8.19 0.95 -12.64
CA SER A 167 7.43 0.08 -11.75
C SER A 167 6.66 0.87 -10.71
N GLN A 168 5.44 0.40 -10.42
CA GLN A 168 4.54 1.02 -9.47
C GLN A 168 3.94 -0.06 -8.56
N LEU A 169 3.98 0.17 -7.25
CA LEU A 169 3.16 -0.59 -6.32
C LEU A 169 1.73 -0.06 -6.45
N VAL A 170 0.82 -0.93 -6.84
CA VAL A 170 -0.62 -0.67 -6.84
C VAL A 170 -1.24 -1.48 -5.73
N SER A 171 -2.10 -0.85 -4.93
CA SER A 171 -2.80 -1.50 -3.83
C SER A 171 -4.26 -1.07 -3.73
N SER A 172 -5.09 -1.98 -3.25
CA SER A 172 -6.53 -1.76 -3.04
C SER A 172 -6.95 -2.42 -1.73
N VAL A 173 -7.75 -1.72 -0.93
CA VAL A 173 -8.32 -2.22 0.32
C VAL A 173 -9.83 -1.98 0.31
N PHE A 174 -10.62 -3.04 0.49
CA PHE A 174 -12.07 -3.03 0.34
C PHE A 174 -12.73 -4.17 1.13
N ASN A 175 -14.04 -4.04 1.41
CA ASN A 175 -14.82 -5.07 2.08
C ASN A 175 -15.37 -6.06 1.05
N CYS A 176 -14.79 -7.26 1.03
CA CYS A 176 -15.20 -8.35 0.14
C CYS A 176 -14.61 -9.68 0.67
N PRO A 177 -15.25 -10.29 1.69
CA PRO A 177 -14.77 -11.54 2.28
C PRO A 177 -14.74 -12.71 1.30
N GLU A 178 -15.43 -12.63 0.18
CA GLU A 178 -15.46 -13.67 -0.86
C GLU A 178 -14.29 -13.54 -1.85
N ALA A 179 -13.64 -12.38 -1.93
CA ALA A 179 -12.57 -12.12 -2.90
C ALA A 179 -11.39 -13.11 -2.77
N ALA A 180 -11.24 -13.99 -3.75
CA ALA A 180 -10.16 -14.97 -3.83
C ALA A 180 -9.16 -14.66 -4.94
N THR A 181 -9.54 -13.86 -5.93
CA THR A 181 -8.64 -13.34 -6.97
C THR A 181 -8.79 -11.83 -7.04
N VAL A 182 -7.69 -11.10 -7.18
CA VAL A 182 -7.74 -9.70 -7.60
C VAL A 182 -6.80 -9.54 -8.78
N VAL A 183 -7.26 -8.87 -9.83
CA VAL A 183 -6.48 -8.59 -11.04
C VAL A 183 -6.41 -7.07 -11.26
N TYR A 184 -5.19 -6.57 -11.41
CA TYR A 184 -4.94 -5.22 -11.90
C TYR A 184 -4.72 -5.28 -13.41
N THR A 185 -5.26 -4.32 -14.16
CA THR A 185 -5.06 -4.21 -15.61
C THR A 185 -4.53 -2.84 -15.97
N SER A 186 -3.70 -2.76 -17.00
CA SER A 186 -3.24 -1.51 -17.60
C SER A 186 -2.89 -1.73 -19.07
N GLY A 187 -3.58 -1.04 -19.97
CA GLY A 187 -3.53 -1.33 -21.41
C GLY A 187 -3.89 -2.79 -21.69
N THR A 188 -3.01 -3.52 -22.38
CA THR A 188 -3.17 -4.95 -22.70
C THR A 188 -2.51 -5.89 -21.70
N ARG A 189 -2.12 -5.40 -20.53
CA ARG A 189 -1.42 -6.19 -19.52
C ARG A 189 -2.29 -6.38 -18.29
N ALA A 190 -2.13 -7.54 -17.66
CA ALA A 190 -2.81 -7.90 -16.42
C ALA A 190 -1.82 -8.47 -15.40
N TRP A 191 -2.07 -8.22 -14.11
CA TRP A 191 -1.30 -8.72 -12.99
C TRP A 191 -2.23 -9.30 -11.95
N TYR A 192 -2.02 -10.55 -11.56
CA TYR A 192 -2.63 -11.10 -10.36
C TYR A 192 -2.04 -10.42 -9.13
N ALA A 193 -2.90 -9.89 -8.28
CA ALA A 193 -2.51 -9.30 -7.01
C ALA A 193 -2.30 -10.37 -5.94
N LYS A 194 -1.42 -10.08 -4.99
CA LYS A 194 -1.39 -10.79 -3.71
C LYS A 194 -2.55 -10.27 -2.85
N VAL A 195 -3.44 -11.17 -2.44
CA VAL A 195 -4.58 -10.87 -1.56
C VAL A 195 -4.24 -11.24 -0.12
N TYR A 196 -4.59 -10.39 0.84
CA TYR A 196 -4.49 -10.61 2.28
C TYR A 196 -5.85 -10.41 2.95
N ARG A 197 -6.28 -11.38 3.76
CA ARG A 197 -7.38 -11.18 4.72
C ARG A 197 -6.87 -10.37 5.91
N LEU A 198 -7.55 -9.30 6.28
CA LEU A 198 -7.11 -8.39 7.34
C LEU A 198 -7.66 -8.83 8.71
N GLY A 199 -6.78 -9.36 9.55
CA GLY A 199 -7.07 -9.65 10.95
C GLY A 199 -7.35 -8.35 11.71
N GLY A 200 -8.34 -8.40 12.61
CA GLY A 200 -8.84 -7.22 13.32
C GLY A 200 -9.79 -6.34 12.51
N ILE A 201 -9.99 -6.63 11.21
CA ILE A 201 -10.88 -5.89 10.31
C ILE A 201 -11.75 -6.86 9.51
N GLN A 202 -12.77 -7.42 10.15
CA GLN A 202 -13.60 -8.50 9.58
C GLN A 202 -14.25 -8.10 8.24
N GLY A 203 -14.19 -8.98 7.24
CA GLY A 203 -14.72 -8.74 5.90
C GLY A 203 -13.75 -8.04 4.94
N TRP A 204 -12.71 -7.39 5.47
CA TRP A 204 -11.80 -6.58 4.67
C TRP A 204 -10.65 -7.40 4.08
N VAL A 205 -10.34 -7.05 2.83
CA VAL A 205 -9.18 -7.55 2.11
C VAL A 205 -8.28 -6.41 1.71
N ALA A 206 -6.97 -6.66 1.76
CA ALA A 206 -5.99 -5.86 1.05
C ALA A 206 -5.45 -6.66 -0.12
N SER A 207 -5.25 -5.98 -1.24
CA SER A 207 -4.62 -6.55 -2.43
C SER A 207 -3.52 -5.63 -2.91
N SER A 208 -2.45 -6.21 -3.45
CA SER A 208 -1.34 -5.42 -4.01
C SER A 208 -0.62 -6.16 -5.13
N ALA A 209 -0.09 -5.40 -6.08
CA ALA A 209 0.78 -5.89 -7.15
C ALA A 209 1.83 -4.85 -7.52
N ILE A 210 2.96 -5.33 -8.04
CA ILE A 210 3.94 -4.48 -8.72
C ILE A 210 3.60 -4.47 -10.21
N VAL A 211 3.13 -3.33 -10.70
CA VAL A 211 2.77 -3.10 -12.10
C VAL A 211 3.98 -2.52 -12.83
N THR A 212 4.40 -3.16 -13.90
CA THR A 212 5.59 -2.78 -14.69
C THR A 212 5.23 -2.22 -16.07
N GLY A 213 5.97 -1.21 -16.51
CA GLY A 213 5.76 -0.57 -17.81
C GLY A 213 4.73 0.56 -17.82
N SER A 214 4.29 1.02 -16.65
CA SER A 214 3.50 2.25 -16.55
C SER A 214 4.41 3.45 -16.82
N ALA A 215 4.10 4.26 -17.84
CA ALA A 215 4.96 5.33 -18.33
C ALA A 215 5.08 6.54 -17.37
N THR A 216 4.24 6.60 -16.33
CA THR A 216 4.09 7.77 -15.43
C THR A 216 4.49 7.47 -13.99
N GLY A 217 5.72 6.96 -13.81
CA GLY A 217 6.35 6.71 -12.51
C GLY A 217 6.67 7.97 -11.70
N SER A 218 5.69 8.86 -11.45
CA SER A 218 5.82 9.90 -10.42
C SER A 218 5.91 9.26 -9.02
N VAL A 219 6.84 9.74 -8.20
CA VAL A 219 7.05 9.28 -6.81
C VAL A 219 5.95 9.81 -5.87
N THR A 220 5.13 10.77 -6.33
CA THR A 220 4.07 11.38 -5.53
C THR A 220 2.92 10.40 -5.26
N PRO A 221 2.61 10.09 -3.98
CA PRO A 221 1.45 9.30 -3.60
C PRO A 221 0.14 9.97 -4.02
N GLY A 222 -0.76 9.22 -4.66
CA GLY A 222 -2.10 9.69 -4.99
C GLY A 222 -2.85 8.73 -5.91
N PRO A 223 -4.17 8.96 -6.10
CA PRO A 223 -4.91 8.35 -7.21
C PRO A 223 -4.29 8.89 -8.49
N LYS A 224 -3.44 8.10 -9.15
CA LYS A 224 -2.99 8.43 -10.49
C LYS A 224 -4.08 8.03 -11.47
N ASP A 225 -4.11 8.75 -12.59
CA ASP A 225 -5.04 8.63 -13.70
C ASP A 225 -5.50 7.19 -13.97
N GLU A 226 -6.72 7.09 -14.50
CA GLU A 226 -7.58 5.94 -14.83
C GLU A 226 -6.93 4.77 -15.61
N ALA A 227 -5.60 4.76 -15.76
CA ALA A 227 -4.82 3.75 -16.45
C ALA A 227 -4.78 2.38 -15.76
N VAL A 228 -5.24 2.27 -14.51
CA VAL A 228 -5.32 0.99 -13.79
C VAL A 228 -6.75 0.68 -13.37
N SER A 229 -7.28 -0.44 -13.87
CA SER A 229 -8.56 -0.99 -13.40
C SER A 229 -8.33 -2.21 -12.51
N VAL A 230 -9.23 -2.43 -11.55
CA VAL A 230 -9.18 -3.50 -10.56
C VAL A 230 -10.41 -4.38 -10.73
N PHE A 231 -10.21 -5.70 -10.70
CA PHE A 231 -11.29 -6.68 -10.75
C PHE A 231 -11.09 -7.68 -9.62
N ALA A 232 -12.10 -7.84 -8.77
CA ALA A 232 -12.11 -8.83 -7.70
C ALA A 232 -13.05 -9.97 -8.05
N TYR A 233 -12.59 -11.21 -7.89
CA TYR A 233 -13.33 -12.42 -8.20
C TYR A 233 -13.39 -13.35 -7.00
N ASP A 234 -14.42 -14.17 -6.95
CA ASP A 234 -14.53 -15.25 -5.98
C ASP A 234 -13.58 -16.42 -6.30
N ALA A 235 -13.78 -17.56 -5.61
CA ALA A 235 -12.98 -18.77 -5.81
C ALA A 235 -13.29 -19.48 -7.15
N GLN A 236 -14.52 -19.29 -7.66
CA GLN A 236 -15.05 -19.87 -8.89
C GLN A 236 -14.65 -19.06 -10.13
N GLY A 237 -14.19 -17.81 -9.94
CA GLY A 237 -13.84 -16.88 -11.00
C GLY A 237 -14.98 -15.95 -11.41
N GLU A 238 -16.07 -15.91 -10.64
CA GLU A 238 -17.14 -14.93 -10.84
C GLU A 238 -16.68 -13.55 -10.41
N LEU A 239 -16.99 -12.53 -11.22
CA LEU A 239 -16.64 -11.15 -10.92
C LEU A 239 -17.55 -10.62 -9.79
N LEU A 240 -16.96 -10.29 -8.64
CA LEU A 240 -17.67 -9.76 -7.48
C LEU A 240 -17.82 -8.24 -7.56
N THR A 241 -16.74 -7.54 -7.91
CA THR A 241 -16.70 -6.08 -7.96
C THR A 241 -15.52 -5.59 -8.80
N SER A 242 -15.58 -4.34 -9.26
CA SER A 242 -14.51 -3.73 -10.05
C SER A 242 -14.41 -2.22 -9.83
N PHE A 243 -13.28 -1.66 -10.24
CA PHE A 243 -13.01 -0.22 -10.25
C PHE A 243 -12.28 0.17 -11.53
N GLY A 244 -12.63 1.34 -12.06
CA GLY A 244 -12.13 1.83 -13.36
C GLY A 244 -12.97 1.33 -14.54
N GLY A 245 -12.67 1.85 -15.74
CA GLY A 245 -13.41 1.55 -16.97
C GLY A 245 -12.83 0.43 -17.84
N GLY A 246 -11.88 -0.35 -17.32
CA GLY A 246 -11.21 -1.41 -18.07
C GLY A 246 -12.12 -2.60 -18.42
N LYS A 247 -11.71 -3.39 -19.42
CA LYS A 247 -12.37 -4.66 -19.77
C LYS A 247 -12.04 -5.74 -18.73
N ASN A 248 -13.04 -6.55 -18.35
CA ASN A 248 -12.85 -7.71 -17.47
C ASN A 248 -11.82 -8.69 -18.06
N PRO A 249 -10.66 -8.92 -17.40
CA PRO A 249 -9.58 -9.76 -17.94
C PRO A 249 -9.87 -11.27 -17.88
N LEU A 250 -10.84 -11.71 -17.08
CA LEU A 250 -11.18 -13.13 -16.88
C LEU A 250 -12.58 -13.51 -17.41
N ALA A 251 -13.27 -12.61 -18.12
CA ALA A 251 -14.52 -12.98 -18.81
C ALA A 251 -14.28 -14.16 -19.79
N ASN A 252 -15.29 -14.99 -20.06
CA ASN A 252 -15.17 -15.99 -21.12
C ASN A 252 -15.54 -15.40 -22.49
#